data_AF-A0A8J6VBA3-F1
#
_entry.id   AF-A0A8J6VBA3-F1
#
_cell.length_a   1.000
_cell.length_b   1.000
_cell.length_c   1.000
_cell.angle_alpha   90.00
_cell.angle_beta   90.00
_cell.angle_gamma   90.00
#
_symmetry.space_group_name_H-M   'P 1'
#
loop_
_entity.id
_entity.type
_entity.pdbx_description
1 polymer ?
#
loop_
_entity_poly.entity_id
_entity_poly.type
_entity_poly.pdbx_seq_one_letter_code
_entity_poly.pdbx_strand_id
1 'polypeptide(L)'
;MKNRFNEVRVVSYASVRRNGFAQALSNAKGTAIGLAFLALLLPACTTNDPNTGGPTAQTNVSTEEVAEETNELLGKSVTVRSEVGEKVGANSFTITDEELFGNDKVLVINASGAPTVLPDDIELQVTGKVQKFIVADVEREFNLDLEPEVEVEYKDKPVIIAQSIALAPKPGEVTKNPSAFYGKVIAVKAEVEDIISPASFSLDEDKLTSTQDLLVLNRTPGQTINDGQEVVVTGVLRPFVFADIERDYDLNWDLTVQRKLEAEYSQKPVLITNSVFPAAED
;
A
#
# COMPACT_ATOMS: atom_id res chain seq x y z
N MET A 1 -19.54 -53.61 -34.18
CA MET A 1 -19.29 -54.64 -35.22
C MET A 1 -20.05 -54.31 -36.50
N LYS A 2 -19.41 -53.62 -37.45
CA LYS A 2 -19.51 -53.75 -38.92
C LYS A 2 -18.70 -52.61 -39.55
N ASN A 3 -17.55 -52.99 -40.10
CA ASN A 3 -16.67 -52.19 -40.96
C ASN A 3 -17.34 -51.83 -42.28
N ARG A 4 -16.94 -50.71 -42.88
CA ARG A 4 -16.55 -50.67 -44.31
C ARG A 4 -15.36 -49.73 -44.53
N PHE A 5 -14.40 -50.29 -45.28
CA PHE A 5 -13.16 -49.73 -45.79
C PHE A 5 -13.40 -48.74 -46.96
N ASN A 6 -12.44 -47.82 -47.15
CA ASN A 6 -11.82 -47.44 -48.43
C ASN A 6 -10.89 -46.23 -48.18
N GLU A 7 -9.86 -45.91 -48.94
CA GLU A 7 -8.83 -46.66 -49.66
C GLU A 7 -7.71 -45.61 -49.89
N VAL A 8 -6.48 -46.08 -49.97
CA VAL A 8 -5.20 -45.35 -50.04
C VAL A 8 -5.06 -44.49 -51.31
N ARG A 9 -4.36 -43.35 -51.22
CA ARG A 9 -3.28 -42.98 -52.15
C ARG A 9 -2.36 -41.88 -51.61
N VAL A 10 -1.09 -42.26 -51.52
CA VAL A 10 0.08 -41.40 -51.30
C VAL A 10 0.40 -40.68 -52.61
N VAL A 11 0.67 -39.37 -52.56
CA VAL A 11 1.37 -38.65 -53.63
C VAL A 11 2.52 -37.87 -52.99
N SER A 12 3.73 -38.36 -53.27
CA SER A 12 5.00 -37.64 -53.19
C SER A 12 5.06 -36.60 -54.32
N TYR A 13 5.65 -35.43 -54.10
CA TYR A 13 6.88 -34.97 -54.79
C TYR A 13 7.18 -33.48 -54.50
N ALA A 14 8.44 -33.27 -54.14
CA ALA A 14 9.33 -32.18 -54.54
C ALA A 14 9.10 -30.73 -54.06
N SER A 15 10.17 -30.22 -53.46
CA SER A 15 10.46 -28.84 -53.10
C SER A 15 10.57 -27.92 -54.32
N VAL A 16 10.07 -26.69 -54.18
CA VAL A 16 10.36 -25.58 -55.10
C VAL A 16 11.24 -24.55 -54.40
N ARG A 17 12.39 -24.31 -55.04
CA ARG A 17 13.43 -23.34 -54.72
C ARG A 17 12.99 -21.90 -54.97
N ARG A 18 13.56 -21.01 -54.14
CA ARG A 18 14.16 -19.68 -54.39
C ARG A 18 13.73 -18.91 -55.65
N ASN A 19 13.33 -17.65 -55.43
CA ASN A 19 13.82 -16.44 -56.12
C ASN A 19 13.72 -15.31 -55.07
N GLY A 20 14.73 -14.50 -54.74
CA GLY A 20 15.82 -14.00 -55.57
C GLY A 20 15.42 -12.65 -56.15
N PHE A 21 15.30 -11.60 -55.32
CA PHE A 21 15.19 -10.22 -55.78
C PHE A 21 16.42 -9.44 -55.33
N ALA A 22 17.42 -9.42 -56.21
CA ALA A 22 18.40 -8.35 -56.28
C ALA A 22 17.71 -7.16 -56.95
N GLN A 23 17.76 -5.98 -56.34
CA GLN A 23 17.49 -4.72 -57.03
C GLN A 23 18.80 -3.98 -57.23
N ALA A 24 19.00 -3.60 -58.49
CA ALA A 24 20.18 -3.01 -59.04
C ALA A 24 20.36 -1.55 -58.60
N LEU A 25 21.61 -1.17 -58.38
CA LEU A 25 22.08 0.20 -58.29
C LEU A 25 22.17 0.80 -59.70
N SER A 26 21.54 1.95 -59.92
CA SER A 26 21.90 2.83 -61.03
C SER A 26 21.97 4.28 -60.56
N ASN A 27 23.16 4.85 -60.74
CA ASN A 27 23.52 6.23 -60.48
C ASN A 27 22.65 7.21 -61.28
N ALA A 28 22.08 8.21 -60.59
CA ALA A 28 21.66 9.45 -61.20
C ALA A 28 22.30 10.62 -60.42
N LYS A 29 23.13 11.37 -61.12
CA LYS A 29 23.65 12.67 -60.69
C LYS A 29 22.48 13.64 -60.64
N GLY A 30 22.35 14.41 -59.56
CA GLY A 30 21.48 15.58 -59.59
C GLY A 30 20.97 16.04 -58.23
N THR A 31 21.39 17.25 -57.87
CA THR A 31 20.66 18.24 -57.07
C THR A 31 20.40 17.94 -55.60
N ALA A 32 21.09 18.73 -54.78
CA ALA A 32 20.87 18.94 -53.37
C ALA A 32 19.41 19.31 -53.05
N ILE A 33 18.80 18.58 -52.12
CA ILE A 33 17.69 19.04 -51.30
C ILE A 33 18.04 18.61 -49.87
N GLY A 34 18.38 19.59 -49.03
CA GLY A 34 18.64 19.36 -47.62
C GLY A 34 17.37 18.91 -46.92
N LEU A 35 17.32 17.66 -46.46
CA LEU A 35 16.34 17.20 -45.49
C LEU A 35 16.91 17.45 -44.09
N ALA A 36 16.47 18.53 -43.47
CA ALA A 36 16.60 18.73 -42.03
C ALA A 36 15.72 17.68 -41.33
N PHE A 37 16.33 16.64 -40.77
CA PHE A 37 15.68 15.78 -39.80
C PHE A 37 15.52 16.57 -38.50
N LEU A 38 14.36 17.19 -38.31
CA LEU A 38 13.96 17.75 -37.03
C LEU A 38 13.50 16.58 -36.15
N ALA A 39 14.38 16.13 -35.25
CA ALA A 39 14.05 15.14 -34.24
C ALA A 39 13.05 15.76 -33.25
N LEU A 40 11.77 15.46 -33.42
CA LEU A 40 10.74 15.72 -32.41
C LEU A 40 10.98 14.76 -31.24
N LEU A 41 11.66 15.26 -30.21
CA LEU A 41 11.66 14.65 -28.87
C LEU A 41 10.23 14.76 -28.32
N LEU A 42 9.43 13.72 -28.51
CA LEU A 42 8.20 13.58 -27.75
C LEU A 42 8.59 13.34 -26.29
N PRO A 43 8.10 14.14 -25.31
CA PRO A 43 8.16 13.72 -23.93
C PRO A 43 7.38 12.41 -23.84
N ALA A 44 8.05 11.34 -23.41
CA ALA A 44 7.37 10.14 -23.00
C ALA A 44 6.39 10.53 -21.89
N CYS A 45 5.10 10.56 -22.21
CA CYS A 45 4.05 10.63 -21.21
C CYS A 45 4.21 9.39 -20.35
N THR A 46 4.69 9.59 -19.12
CA THR A 46 4.58 8.61 -18.06
C THR A 46 3.08 8.38 -17.88
N THR A 47 2.62 7.17 -18.23
CA THR A 47 1.32 6.68 -17.78
C THR A 47 1.39 6.64 -16.26
N ASN A 48 0.87 7.68 -15.62
CA ASN A 48 0.57 7.68 -14.21
C ASN A 48 -0.62 6.73 -14.04
N ASP A 49 -0.34 5.46 -13.73
CA ASP A 49 -1.34 4.55 -13.21
C ASP A 49 -1.80 5.10 -11.84
N PRO A 50 -3.09 5.44 -11.66
CA PRO A 50 -3.56 6.03 -10.41
C PRO A 50 -3.81 5.01 -9.29
N ASN A 51 -3.10 3.86 -9.26
CA ASN A 51 -3.43 2.77 -8.31
C ASN A 51 -2.25 2.12 -7.58
N THR A 52 -1.09 2.76 -7.54
CA THR A 52 0.02 2.40 -6.65
C THR A 52 0.52 3.64 -5.92
N GLY A 53 -0.20 4.02 -4.88
CA GLY A 53 0.15 5.15 -4.01
C GLY A 53 -0.40 4.90 -2.61
N GLY A 54 0.25 4.03 -1.84
CA GLY A 54 0.22 4.21 -0.38
C GLY A 54 0.90 5.55 -0.07
N PRO A 55 0.40 6.33 0.89
CA PRO A 55 1.00 7.63 1.18
C PRO A 55 2.38 7.41 1.80
N THR A 56 3.43 7.76 1.06
CA THR A 56 4.77 7.98 1.61
C THR A 56 4.74 9.28 2.40
N ALA A 57 4.40 9.22 3.68
CA ALA A 57 4.74 10.31 4.58
C ALA A 57 6.26 10.44 4.63
N GLN A 58 6.74 11.69 4.64
CA GLN A 58 8.18 11.96 4.70
C GLN A 58 8.72 11.86 6.12
N THR A 59 7.85 11.78 7.13
CA THR A 59 8.21 11.79 8.55
C THR A 59 7.13 11.08 9.36
N ASN A 60 7.52 10.08 10.15
CA ASN A 60 6.69 9.54 11.22
C ASN A 60 6.92 10.43 12.44
N VAL A 61 5.86 10.83 13.13
CA VAL A 61 5.92 11.69 14.32
C VAL A 61 4.86 11.22 15.33
N SER A 62 5.06 11.55 16.61
CA SER A 62 4.08 11.36 17.68
C SER A 62 2.99 12.42 17.65
N THR A 63 1.92 12.21 18.43
CA THR A 63 0.89 13.23 18.60
C THR A 63 1.42 14.44 19.36
N GLU A 64 2.31 14.20 20.33
CA GLU A 64 3.01 15.23 21.10
C GLU A 64 3.86 16.13 20.20
N GLU A 65 4.66 15.57 19.28
CA GLU A 65 5.46 16.36 18.33
C GLU A 65 4.57 17.25 17.47
N VAL A 66 3.41 16.77 17.02
CA VAL A 66 2.45 17.60 16.26
C VAL A 66 1.90 18.74 17.11
N ALA A 67 1.60 18.49 18.38
CA ALA A 67 1.05 19.46 19.31
C ALA A 67 2.09 20.52 19.74
N GLU A 68 3.30 20.10 20.08
CA GLU A 68 4.34 20.94 20.68
C GLU A 68 5.29 21.56 19.64
N GLU A 69 5.63 20.80 18.59
CA GLU A 69 6.57 21.22 17.53
C GLU A 69 5.85 21.69 16.26
N THR A 70 4.60 22.17 16.41
CA THR A 70 3.74 22.59 15.29
C THR A 70 4.47 23.46 14.26
N ASN A 71 5.26 24.46 14.70
CA ASN A 71 5.95 25.37 13.78
C ASN A 71 6.94 24.65 12.85
N GLU A 72 7.54 23.56 13.31
CA GLU A 72 8.47 22.75 12.53
C GLU A 72 7.74 21.83 11.55
N LEU A 73 6.52 21.43 11.89
CA LEU A 73 5.71 20.50 11.11
C LEU A 73 4.70 21.19 10.17
N LEU A 74 4.42 22.48 10.37
CA LEU A 74 3.48 23.24 9.54
C LEU A 74 3.78 23.09 8.04
N GLY A 75 2.78 22.64 7.30
CA GLY A 75 2.85 22.42 5.87
C GLY A 75 3.47 21.09 5.44
N LYS A 76 4.09 20.33 6.35
CA LYS A 76 4.67 19.02 6.06
C LYS A 76 3.61 17.92 6.10
N SER A 77 3.86 16.85 5.36
CA SER A 77 3.06 15.62 5.41
C SER A 77 3.69 14.67 6.42
N VAL A 78 2.91 14.28 7.43
CA VAL A 78 3.33 13.41 8.53
C VAL A 78 2.46 12.15 8.59
N THR A 79 2.99 11.09 9.19
CA THR A 79 2.23 9.93 9.65
C THR A 79 2.29 9.87 11.16
N VAL A 80 1.12 9.75 11.79
CA VAL A 80 0.97 9.56 13.24
C VAL A 80 0.24 8.25 13.47
N ARG A 81 0.74 7.45 14.43
CA ARG A 81 0.04 6.28 14.95
C ARG A 81 -0.40 6.58 16.37
N SER A 82 -1.70 6.56 16.63
CA SER A 82 -2.24 7.04 17.90
C SER A 82 -3.66 6.51 18.13
N GLU A 83 -4.13 6.60 19.38
CA GLU A 83 -5.48 6.23 19.73
C GLU A 83 -6.50 7.28 19.30
N VAL A 84 -7.74 6.83 19.12
CA VAL A 84 -8.85 7.75 18.94
C VAL A 84 -9.21 8.36 20.28
N GLY A 85 -9.18 9.69 20.36
CA GLY A 85 -9.72 10.44 21.48
C GLY A 85 -11.24 10.57 21.37
N GLU A 86 -11.69 11.71 20.86
CA GLU A 86 -13.11 12.07 20.80
C GLU A 86 -13.56 12.28 19.35
N LYS A 87 -14.76 11.78 19.04
CA LYS A 87 -15.45 12.19 17.82
C LYS A 87 -15.97 13.61 18.00
N VAL A 88 -15.39 14.55 17.26
CA VAL A 88 -15.77 15.97 17.31
C VAL A 88 -16.87 16.28 16.30
N GLY A 89 -16.88 15.58 15.16
CA GLY A 89 -17.84 15.81 14.08
C GLY A 89 -17.99 14.63 13.13
N ALA A 90 -18.74 14.83 12.05
CA ALA A 90 -18.94 13.79 11.03
C ALA A 90 -17.63 13.39 10.33
N ASN A 91 -16.76 14.38 10.09
CA ASN A 91 -15.48 14.23 9.40
C ASN A 91 -14.28 14.64 10.26
N SER A 92 -14.47 14.79 11.57
CA SER A 92 -13.45 15.28 12.49
C SER A 92 -13.44 14.49 13.80
N PHE A 93 -12.25 14.24 14.31
CA PHE A 93 -12.02 13.54 15.56
C PHE A 93 -10.64 13.91 16.11
N THR A 94 -10.39 13.65 17.38
CA THR A 94 -9.07 13.84 17.98
C THR A 94 -8.31 12.53 18.07
N ILE A 95 -6.98 12.65 18.02
CA ILE A 95 -6.05 11.58 18.39
C ILE A 95 -5.24 12.01 19.61
N THR A 96 -4.78 11.04 20.40
CA THR A 96 -4.06 11.25 21.66
C THR A 96 -3.17 10.06 21.96
N ASP A 97 -1.99 10.31 22.53
CA ASP A 97 -1.10 9.24 22.98
C ASP A 97 -1.44 8.86 24.43
N GLU A 98 -1.51 7.55 24.73
CA GLU A 98 -1.97 7.00 26.03
C GLU A 98 -1.12 7.41 27.23
N GLU A 99 0.16 7.75 27.00
CA GLU A 99 1.18 7.82 28.04
C GLU A 99 1.23 9.15 28.81
N LEU A 100 0.43 10.14 28.42
CA LEU A 100 0.53 11.49 28.95
C LEU A 100 -0.67 11.89 29.81
N PHE A 101 -0.36 12.44 30.99
CA PHE A 101 -1.28 13.24 31.81
C PHE A 101 -1.63 14.60 31.16
N GLY A 102 -1.25 14.79 29.90
CA GLY A 102 -1.41 16.00 29.09
C GLY A 102 -2.71 16.01 28.29
N ASN A 103 -3.09 17.19 27.82
CA ASN A 103 -4.31 17.41 27.02
C ASN A 103 -3.96 17.52 25.53
N ASP A 104 -2.86 16.89 25.10
CA ASP A 104 -2.23 17.10 23.80
C ASP A 104 -2.97 16.29 22.73
N LYS A 105 -4.23 16.68 22.55
CA LYS A 105 -5.13 16.18 21.52
C LYS A 105 -4.88 16.96 20.25
N VAL A 106 -4.65 16.22 19.16
CA VAL A 106 -4.56 16.81 17.83
C VAL A 106 -5.85 16.53 17.09
N LEU A 107 -6.44 17.57 16.52
CA LEU A 107 -7.62 17.42 15.68
C LEU A 107 -7.21 16.86 14.31
N VAL A 108 -7.86 15.78 13.93
CA VAL A 108 -7.78 15.17 12.60
C VAL A 108 -9.04 15.54 11.82
N ILE A 109 -8.84 16.03 10.60
CA ILE A 109 -9.92 16.32 9.66
C ILE A 109 -9.80 15.36 8.49
N ASN A 110 -10.82 14.53 8.30
CA ASN A 110 -10.89 13.63 7.16
C ASN A 110 -11.27 14.41 5.89
N ALA A 111 -10.28 14.69 5.07
CA ALA A 111 -10.44 15.46 3.83
C ALA A 111 -11.20 14.71 2.72
N SER A 112 -11.47 13.41 2.89
CA SER A 112 -12.24 12.63 1.89
C SER A 112 -13.73 12.99 1.86
N GLY A 113 -14.25 13.62 2.92
CA GLY A 113 -15.67 13.96 3.08
C GLY A 113 -16.58 12.75 3.36
N ALA A 114 -16.04 11.53 3.41
CA ALA A 114 -16.76 10.36 3.86
C ALA A 114 -16.68 10.23 5.39
N PRO A 115 -17.79 9.99 6.10
CA PRO A 115 -17.74 9.80 7.54
C PRO A 115 -16.80 8.66 7.93
N THR A 116 -15.92 8.91 8.90
CA THR A 116 -15.05 7.87 9.46
C THR A 116 -15.79 7.12 10.57
N VAL A 117 -15.80 5.79 10.47
CA VAL A 117 -16.17 4.94 11.60
C VAL A 117 -14.92 4.77 12.45
N LEU A 118 -14.95 5.32 13.66
CA LEU A 118 -13.83 5.26 14.59
C LEU A 118 -13.85 3.92 15.34
N PRO A 119 -12.70 3.25 15.49
CA PRO A 119 -12.58 2.11 16.38
C PRO A 119 -12.62 2.55 17.85
N ASP A 120 -13.01 1.63 18.75
CA ASP A 120 -12.99 1.86 20.19
C ASP A 120 -11.63 1.50 20.81
N ASP A 121 -11.06 0.34 20.45
CA ASP A 121 -9.86 -0.23 21.10
C ASP A 121 -8.74 -0.57 20.08
N ILE A 122 -8.67 0.14 18.95
CA ILE A 122 -7.64 -0.07 17.93
C ILE A 122 -7.08 1.29 17.52
N GLU A 123 -5.77 1.43 17.58
CA GLU A 123 -5.08 2.63 17.09
C GLU A 123 -5.37 2.91 15.62
N LEU A 124 -5.21 4.17 15.22
CA LEU A 124 -5.25 4.59 13.84
C LEU A 124 -3.85 5.01 13.37
N GLN A 125 -3.55 4.70 12.11
CA GLN A 125 -2.48 5.35 11.38
C GLN A 125 -3.09 6.46 10.52
N VAL A 126 -2.79 7.71 10.87
CA VAL A 126 -3.24 8.91 10.18
C VAL A 126 -2.08 9.50 9.39
N THR A 127 -2.24 9.61 8.07
CA THR A 127 -1.28 10.31 7.21
C THR A 127 -1.93 11.54 6.63
N GLY A 128 -1.30 12.70 6.80
CA GLY A 128 -1.88 13.96 6.37
C GLY A 128 -0.93 15.13 6.51
N LYS A 129 -1.43 16.31 6.11
CA LYS A 129 -0.67 17.55 6.18
C LYS A 129 -0.97 18.28 7.48
N VAL A 130 0.06 18.68 8.22
CA VAL A 130 -0.10 19.53 9.40
C VAL A 130 -0.38 20.96 8.96
N GLN A 131 -1.45 21.55 9.48
CA GLN A 131 -1.87 22.91 9.16
C GLN A 131 -2.33 23.65 10.41
N LYS A 132 -2.34 24.98 10.32
CA LYS A 132 -3.00 25.82 11.32
C LYS A 132 -4.50 25.85 11.03
N PHE A 133 -5.33 25.63 12.03
CA PHE A 133 -6.78 25.54 11.80
C PHE A 133 -7.42 26.89 11.46
N ILE A 134 -8.00 26.97 10.26
CA ILE A 134 -8.88 28.03 9.83
C ILE A 134 -10.09 27.36 9.15
N VAL A 135 -11.23 27.32 9.83
CA VAL A 135 -12.41 26.54 9.44
C VAL A 135 -12.86 26.88 8.01
N ALA A 136 -13.01 28.18 7.73
CA ALA A 136 -13.43 28.66 6.42
C ALA A 136 -12.49 28.26 5.26
N ASP A 137 -11.20 28.06 5.54
CA ASP A 137 -10.25 27.59 4.53
C ASP A 137 -10.42 26.10 4.28
N VAL A 138 -10.54 25.30 5.35
CA VAL A 138 -10.72 23.84 5.27
C VAL A 138 -12.06 23.49 4.61
N GLU A 139 -13.16 24.09 5.04
CA GLU A 139 -14.50 23.87 4.46
C GLU A 139 -14.53 24.18 2.97
N ARG A 140 -13.90 25.28 2.57
CA ARG A 140 -13.83 25.70 1.17
C ARG A 140 -12.92 24.81 0.34
N GLU A 141 -11.75 24.42 0.85
CA GLU A 141 -10.77 23.62 0.11
C GLU A 141 -11.25 22.18 -0.08
N PHE A 142 -11.87 21.60 0.95
CA PHE A 142 -12.26 20.18 0.96
C PHE A 142 -13.77 19.96 0.79
N ASN A 143 -14.55 21.03 0.60
CA ASN A 143 -16.00 20.99 0.47
C ASN A 143 -16.66 20.25 1.64
N LEU A 144 -16.29 20.64 2.85
CA LEU A 144 -16.80 20.12 4.12
C LEU A 144 -17.74 21.13 4.78
N ASP A 145 -18.59 20.62 5.68
CA ASP A 145 -19.44 21.41 6.57
C ASP A 145 -19.05 20.99 7.99
N LEU A 146 -18.17 21.78 8.62
CA LEU A 146 -17.63 21.47 9.94
C LEU A 146 -18.54 22.07 11.01
N GLU A 147 -18.69 21.33 12.11
CA GLU A 147 -19.54 21.76 13.21
C GLU A 147 -18.98 23.04 13.87
N PRO A 148 -19.81 24.04 14.20
CA PRO A 148 -19.34 25.31 14.79
C PRO A 148 -18.52 25.14 16.07
N GLU A 149 -18.77 24.08 16.84
CA GLU A 149 -18.03 23.73 18.04
C GLU A 149 -16.55 23.45 17.74
N VAL A 150 -16.24 22.86 16.57
CA VAL A 150 -14.87 22.59 16.12
C VAL A 150 -14.09 23.90 15.99
N GLU A 151 -14.71 24.94 15.39
CA GLU A 151 -14.07 26.26 15.27
C GLU A 151 -13.72 26.83 16.63
N VAL A 152 -14.65 26.83 17.58
CA VAL A 152 -14.44 27.46 18.89
C VAL A 152 -13.30 26.79 19.66
N GLU A 153 -13.23 25.47 19.62
CA GLU A 153 -12.28 24.70 20.44
C GLU A 153 -10.88 24.59 19.82
N TYR A 154 -10.80 24.51 18.49
CA TYR A 154 -9.55 24.24 17.77
C TYR A 154 -8.99 25.43 17.00
N LYS A 155 -9.63 26.61 17.10
CA LYS A 155 -9.13 27.83 16.46
C LYS A 155 -7.64 28.05 16.79
N ASP A 156 -6.88 28.33 15.73
CA ASP A 156 -5.44 28.59 15.79
C ASP A 156 -4.55 27.44 16.30
N LYS A 157 -5.11 26.25 16.60
CA LYS A 157 -4.36 25.04 16.98
C LYS A 157 -3.85 24.27 15.74
N PRO A 158 -2.82 23.41 15.90
CA PRO A 158 -2.44 22.46 14.85
C PRO A 158 -3.56 21.47 14.56
N VAL A 159 -3.70 21.12 13.28
CA VAL A 159 -4.60 20.06 12.81
C VAL A 159 -3.89 19.22 11.76
N ILE A 160 -4.26 17.95 11.68
CA ILE A 160 -3.86 17.07 10.58
C ILE A 160 -5.01 17.00 9.59
N ILE A 161 -4.79 17.55 8.40
CA ILE A 161 -5.69 17.31 7.26
C ILE A 161 -5.35 15.94 6.69
N ALA A 162 -6.11 14.92 7.10
CA ALA A 162 -5.85 13.53 6.78
C ALA A 162 -6.14 13.24 5.31
N GLN A 163 -5.12 12.70 4.65
CA GLN A 163 -5.20 12.18 3.28
C GLN A 163 -5.53 10.69 3.30
N SER A 164 -5.11 9.98 4.34
CA SER A 164 -5.48 8.59 4.59
C SER A 164 -5.58 8.29 6.08
N ILE A 165 -6.50 7.39 6.41
CA ILE A 165 -6.67 6.84 7.75
C ILE A 165 -6.78 5.33 7.58
N ALA A 166 -5.96 4.57 8.32
CA ALA A 166 -6.02 3.11 8.35
C ALA A 166 -6.10 2.63 9.80
N LEU A 167 -6.75 1.48 10.02
CA LEU A 167 -6.65 0.80 11.30
C LEU A 167 -5.21 0.35 11.49
N ALA A 168 -4.66 0.55 12.69
CA ALA A 168 -3.29 0.22 13.02
C ALA A 168 -3.19 -0.85 14.12
N PRO A 169 -3.76 -2.05 13.93
CA PRO A 169 -3.70 -3.09 14.95
C PRO A 169 -2.29 -3.67 15.10
N LYS A 170 -2.01 -4.24 16.27
CA LYS A 170 -0.81 -5.06 16.51
C LYS A 170 -0.98 -6.47 15.93
N PRO A 171 0.12 -7.20 15.61
CA PRO A 171 0.03 -8.57 15.10
C PRO A 171 -0.85 -9.49 15.96
N GLY A 172 -0.71 -9.42 17.29
CA GLY A 172 -1.49 -10.25 18.21
C GLY A 172 -2.99 -9.94 18.19
N GLU A 173 -3.40 -8.70 17.97
CA GLU A 173 -4.81 -8.30 17.85
C GLU A 173 -5.41 -8.87 16.55
N VAL A 174 -4.66 -8.80 15.45
CA VAL A 174 -5.05 -9.34 14.16
C VAL A 174 -5.20 -10.86 14.24
N THR A 175 -4.26 -11.58 14.85
CA THR A 175 -4.30 -13.05 14.90
C THR A 175 -5.33 -13.58 15.89
N LYS A 176 -5.60 -12.86 16.99
CA LYS A 176 -6.66 -13.23 17.96
C LYS A 176 -8.07 -13.01 17.41
N ASN A 177 -8.31 -11.94 16.65
CA ASN A 177 -9.63 -11.63 16.09
C ASN A 177 -9.56 -11.18 14.61
N PRO A 178 -9.16 -12.05 13.68
CA PRO A 178 -8.95 -11.66 12.29
C PRO A 178 -10.24 -11.27 11.57
N SER A 179 -11.39 -11.77 12.04
CA SER A 179 -12.70 -11.45 11.47
C SER A 179 -13.04 -9.96 11.50
N ALA A 180 -12.50 -9.21 12.48
CA ALA A 180 -12.67 -7.77 12.59
C ALA A 180 -11.94 -6.99 11.48
N PHE A 181 -10.96 -7.60 10.83
CA PHE A 181 -10.03 -6.94 9.90
C PHE A 181 -10.08 -7.50 8.47
N TYR A 182 -10.69 -8.67 8.23
CA TYR A 182 -10.75 -9.25 6.90
C TYR A 182 -11.37 -8.31 5.86
N GLY A 183 -10.69 -8.18 4.72
CA GLY A 183 -11.09 -7.31 3.61
C GLY A 183 -10.83 -5.81 3.85
N LYS A 184 -10.34 -5.41 5.03
CA LYS A 184 -9.98 -4.03 5.33
C LYS A 184 -8.49 -3.79 5.03
N VAL A 185 -8.17 -2.54 4.70
CA VAL A 185 -6.79 -2.06 4.68
C VAL A 185 -6.36 -1.76 6.11
N ILE A 186 -5.26 -2.36 6.55
CA ILE A 186 -4.67 -2.17 7.87
C ILE A 186 -3.18 -1.81 7.76
N ALA A 187 -2.63 -1.17 8.78
CA ALA A 187 -1.22 -0.82 8.92
C ALA A 187 -0.63 -1.47 10.19
N VAL A 188 0.28 -2.42 10.04
CA VAL A 188 0.84 -3.18 11.16
C VAL A 188 2.31 -2.80 11.32
N LYS A 189 2.68 -2.12 12.43
CA LYS A 189 4.08 -1.92 12.86
C LYS A 189 4.50 -3.08 13.77
N ALA A 190 5.59 -3.75 13.45
CA ALA A 190 6.09 -4.94 14.17
C ALA A 190 7.52 -5.32 13.74
N GLU A 191 8.18 -6.16 14.54
CA GLU A 191 9.46 -6.79 14.22
C GLU A 191 9.25 -7.93 13.22
N VAL A 192 10.14 -8.05 12.23
CA VAL A 192 10.20 -9.21 11.34
C VAL A 192 10.89 -10.35 12.08
N GLU A 193 10.19 -11.47 12.28
CA GLU A 193 10.73 -12.62 13.03
C GLU A 193 11.24 -13.72 12.09
N ASP A 194 10.42 -14.23 11.16
CA ASP A 194 10.85 -15.29 10.24
C ASP A 194 10.74 -14.86 8.77
N ILE A 195 11.87 -14.85 8.05
CA ILE A 195 11.88 -14.72 6.59
C ILE A 195 11.75 -16.09 5.95
N ILE A 196 10.56 -16.39 5.42
CA ILE A 196 10.24 -17.69 4.80
C ILE A 196 10.70 -17.73 3.33
N SER A 197 10.53 -16.61 2.62
CA SER A 197 10.96 -16.44 1.23
C SER A 197 11.14 -14.94 0.92
N PRO A 198 11.71 -14.56 -0.24
CA PRO A 198 11.79 -13.15 -0.64
C PRO A 198 10.44 -12.42 -0.68
N ALA A 199 9.32 -13.16 -0.82
CA ALA A 199 7.97 -12.64 -0.91
C ALA A 199 7.11 -12.96 0.32
N SER A 200 7.67 -13.55 1.39
CA SER A 200 6.89 -13.94 2.57
C SER A 200 7.71 -13.94 3.85
N PHE A 201 7.19 -13.30 4.88
CA PHE A 201 7.79 -13.26 6.22
C PHE A 201 6.71 -13.18 7.29
N SER A 202 7.07 -13.40 8.56
CA SER A 202 6.17 -13.21 9.70
C SER A 202 6.50 -11.94 10.47
N LEU A 203 5.47 -11.36 11.11
CA LEU A 203 5.57 -10.23 12.02
C LEU A 203 5.20 -10.68 13.44
N ASP A 204 6.03 -10.30 14.40
CA ASP A 204 5.79 -10.54 15.83
C ASP A 204 5.69 -9.20 16.61
N GLU A 205 4.89 -9.20 17.67
CA GLU A 205 4.63 -8.02 18.50
C GLU A 205 5.68 -7.83 19.59
N ASP A 206 6.28 -8.92 20.09
CA ASP A 206 7.41 -8.92 21.03
C ASP A 206 7.59 -10.34 21.59
N LYS A 207 8.86 -10.78 21.71
CA LYS A 207 9.29 -12.13 22.15
C LYS A 207 8.79 -12.56 23.55
N LEU A 208 8.19 -11.65 24.33
CA LEU A 208 7.72 -11.88 25.70
C LEU A 208 6.25 -12.31 25.78
N THR A 209 5.49 -12.21 24.69
CA THR A 209 4.09 -12.62 24.64
C THR A 209 3.94 -13.91 23.84
N SER A 210 3.01 -14.79 24.22
CA SER A 210 2.69 -16.01 23.47
C SER A 210 1.71 -15.75 22.33
N THR A 211 1.82 -14.58 21.69
CA THR A 211 0.95 -14.22 20.57
C THR A 211 1.39 -14.97 19.31
N GLN A 212 0.47 -15.10 18.34
CA GLN A 212 0.76 -15.79 17.10
C GLN A 212 1.26 -14.76 16.09
N ASP A 213 2.34 -15.10 15.40
CA ASP A 213 2.88 -14.27 14.33
C ASP A 213 1.87 -14.07 13.21
N LEU A 214 1.91 -12.89 12.61
CA LEU A 214 1.13 -12.56 11.43
C LEU A 214 1.93 -12.83 10.17
N LEU A 215 1.44 -13.72 9.30
CA LEU A 215 2.03 -13.93 7.98
C LEU A 215 1.81 -12.71 7.09
N VAL A 216 2.88 -12.28 6.42
CA VAL A 216 2.87 -11.22 5.41
C VAL A 216 3.26 -11.78 4.05
N LEU A 217 2.51 -11.43 3.02
CA LEU A 217 2.83 -11.76 1.62
C LEU A 217 3.18 -10.49 0.85
N ASN A 218 4.46 -10.35 0.55
CA ASN A 218 5.03 -9.21 -0.16
C ASN A 218 5.07 -9.46 -1.68
N ARG A 219 4.07 -8.94 -2.39
CA ARG A 219 3.88 -9.19 -3.83
C ARG A 219 4.96 -8.57 -4.71
N THR A 220 5.53 -7.46 -4.27
CA THR A 220 6.53 -6.69 -5.02
C THR A 220 7.66 -6.35 -4.07
N PRO A 221 8.58 -7.29 -3.80
CA PRO A 221 9.72 -7.03 -2.94
C PRO A 221 10.61 -5.96 -3.59
N GLY A 222 10.45 -4.72 -3.14
CA GLY A 222 11.23 -3.57 -3.62
C GLY A 222 12.44 -3.26 -2.72
N GLN A 223 12.36 -3.60 -1.44
CA GLN A 223 13.40 -3.38 -0.45
C GLN A 223 13.78 -4.71 0.20
N THR A 224 15.05 -4.88 0.54
CA THR A 224 15.49 -6.02 1.35
C THR A 224 14.94 -5.87 2.76
N ILE A 225 14.24 -6.90 3.23
CA ILE A 225 13.77 -7.01 4.61
C ILE A 225 14.74 -7.94 5.34
N ASN A 226 15.14 -7.56 6.55
CA ASN A 226 16.03 -8.35 7.39
C ASN A 226 15.28 -8.90 8.60
N ASP A 227 15.77 -10.02 9.12
CA ASP A 227 15.37 -10.56 10.40
C ASP A 227 15.66 -9.55 11.52
N GLY A 228 14.75 -9.44 12.49
CA GLY A 228 14.75 -8.47 13.57
C GLY A 228 14.52 -7.01 13.17
N GLN A 229 14.21 -6.75 11.90
CA GLN A 229 13.94 -5.40 11.42
C GLN A 229 12.52 -4.98 11.80
N GLU A 230 12.37 -3.81 12.42
CA GLU A 230 11.05 -3.22 12.62
C GLU A 230 10.54 -2.56 11.33
N VAL A 231 9.30 -2.89 10.97
CA VAL A 231 8.67 -2.43 9.74
C VAL A 231 7.23 -2.03 9.97
N VAL A 232 6.73 -1.13 9.12
CA VAL A 232 5.30 -0.86 8.97
C VAL A 232 4.82 -1.52 7.67
N VAL A 233 3.92 -2.48 7.79
CA VAL A 233 3.29 -3.17 6.67
C VAL A 233 1.87 -2.68 6.49
N THR A 234 1.60 -2.10 5.32
CA THR A 234 0.24 -1.71 4.91
C THR A 234 -0.29 -2.72 3.91
N GLY A 235 -1.52 -3.18 4.10
CA GLY A 235 -2.05 -4.26 3.29
C GLY A 235 -3.51 -4.58 3.54
N VAL A 236 -4.03 -5.54 2.78
CA VAL A 236 -5.37 -6.09 2.98
C VAL A 236 -5.27 -7.44 3.69
N LEU A 237 -5.99 -7.60 4.79
CA LEU A 237 -6.04 -8.87 5.50
C LEU A 237 -6.98 -9.86 4.81
N ARG A 238 -6.51 -11.09 4.60
CA ARG A 238 -7.29 -12.19 4.02
C ARG A 238 -7.07 -13.48 4.81
N PRO A 239 -7.98 -14.47 4.74
CA PRO A 239 -7.66 -15.82 5.18
C PRO A 239 -6.63 -16.44 4.23
N PHE A 240 -5.65 -17.14 4.79
CA PHE A 240 -4.66 -17.86 4.00
C PHE A 240 -5.27 -19.17 3.49
N VAL A 241 -5.70 -19.14 2.24
CA VAL A 241 -6.14 -20.30 1.48
C VAL A 241 -5.17 -20.44 0.31
N PHE A 242 -4.26 -21.41 0.38
CA PHE A 242 -3.16 -21.55 -0.58
C PHE A 242 -3.64 -21.50 -2.03
N ALA A 243 -4.69 -22.25 -2.37
CA ALA A 243 -5.24 -22.30 -3.72
C ALA A 243 -5.76 -20.93 -4.22
N ASP A 244 -6.27 -20.08 -3.34
CA ASP A 244 -6.69 -18.72 -3.70
C ASP A 244 -5.50 -17.78 -3.84
N ILE A 245 -4.53 -17.85 -2.91
CA ILE A 245 -3.32 -17.03 -2.93
C ILE A 245 -2.48 -17.30 -4.18
N GLU A 246 -2.23 -18.57 -4.49
CA GLU A 246 -1.45 -18.97 -5.66
C GLU A 246 -2.11 -18.52 -6.96
N ARG A 247 -3.43 -18.70 -7.07
CA ARG A 247 -4.21 -18.24 -8.23
C ARG A 247 -4.15 -16.73 -8.40
N ASP A 248 -4.26 -15.98 -7.30
CA ASP A 248 -4.40 -14.53 -7.35
C ASP A 248 -3.05 -13.81 -7.56
N TYR A 249 -1.93 -14.42 -7.15
CA TYR A 249 -0.64 -13.71 -7.06
C TYR A 249 0.57 -14.37 -7.72
N ASP A 250 0.49 -15.63 -8.19
CA ASP A 250 1.58 -16.32 -8.91
C ASP A 250 2.95 -16.20 -8.20
N LEU A 251 2.98 -16.59 -6.92
CA LEU A 251 4.13 -16.33 -6.03
C LEU A 251 5.35 -17.22 -6.32
N ASN A 252 5.24 -18.16 -7.26
CA ASN A 252 6.32 -19.01 -7.77
C ASN A 252 7.11 -19.73 -6.64
N TRP A 253 6.43 -20.09 -5.55
CA TRP A 253 7.05 -20.80 -4.43
C TRP A 253 7.45 -22.22 -4.82
N ASP A 254 8.58 -22.67 -4.28
CA ASP A 254 8.93 -24.08 -4.39
C ASP A 254 8.05 -24.96 -3.47
N LEU A 255 8.03 -26.26 -3.74
CA LEU A 255 7.22 -27.23 -2.99
C LEU A 255 7.56 -27.29 -1.50
N THR A 256 8.76 -26.87 -1.09
CA THR A 256 9.16 -26.86 0.33
C THR A 256 8.51 -25.69 1.04
N VAL A 257 8.60 -24.49 0.47
CA VAL A 257 7.96 -23.27 0.99
C VAL A 257 6.44 -23.45 1.04
N GLN A 258 5.85 -23.97 -0.04
CA GLN A 258 4.41 -24.26 -0.09
C GLN A 258 3.97 -25.15 1.07
N ARG A 259 4.67 -26.28 1.31
CA ARG A 259 4.29 -27.23 2.36
C ARG A 259 4.45 -26.65 3.75
N LYS A 260 5.47 -25.80 3.97
CA LYS A 260 5.63 -25.07 5.24
C LYS A 260 4.44 -24.14 5.47
N LEU A 261 4.12 -23.29 4.50
CA LEU A 261 3.02 -22.32 4.62
C LEU A 261 1.66 -22.98 4.80
N GLU A 262 1.36 -24.04 4.05
CA GLU A 262 0.11 -24.79 4.22
C GLU A 262 0.01 -25.46 5.61
N ALA A 263 1.12 -26.00 6.14
CA ALA A 263 1.12 -26.66 7.44
C ALA A 263 0.95 -25.66 8.59
N GLU A 264 1.58 -24.50 8.50
CA GLU A 264 1.66 -23.53 9.60
C GLU A 264 0.56 -22.46 9.56
N TYR A 265 0.10 -22.08 8.36
CA TYR A 265 -0.78 -20.92 8.17
C TYR A 265 -2.13 -21.21 7.52
N SER A 266 -2.45 -22.47 7.18
CA SER A 266 -3.77 -22.79 6.60
C SER A 266 -4.91 -22.25 7.45
N GLN A 267 -5.79 -21.46 6.81
CA GLN A 267 -6.94 -20.77 7.40
C GLN A 267 -6.61 -19.68 8.44
N LYS A 268 -5.33 -19.42 8.73
CA LYS A 268 -4.89 -18.28 9.54
C LYS A 268 -4.97 -16.97 8.73
N PRO A 269 -5.01 -15.81 9.39
CA PRO A 269 -4.92 -14.54 8.68
C PRO A 269 -3.56 -14.37 7.98
N VAL A 270 -3.60 -13.71 6.83
CA VAL A 270 -2.43 -13.28 6.06
C VAL A 270 -2.62 -11.85 5.58
N LEU A 271 -1.61 -11.02 5.76
CA LEU A 271 -1.59 -9.65 5.30
C LEU A 271 -0.97 -9.58 3.89
N ILE A 272 -1.79 -9.26 2.90
CA ILE A 272 -1.31 -9.07 1.53
C ILE A 272 -0.84 -7.62 1.38
N THR A 273 0.44 -7.42 1.08
CA THR A 273 1.01 -6.07 1.12
C THR A 273 0.55 -5.19 -0.05
N ASN A 274 0.32 -3.94 0.29
CA ASN A 274 0.38 -2.79 -0.60
C ASN A 274 1.77 -2.17 -0.54
N SER A 275 2.32 -2.01 0.66
CA SER A 275 3.66 -1.46 0.87
C SER A 275 4.27 -1.90 2.20
N VAL A 276 5.60 -1.94 2.23
CA VAL A 276 6.41 -2.23 3.41
C VAL A 276 7.45 -1.12 3.52
N PHE A 277 7.55 -0.52 4.70
CA PHE A 277 8.52 0.52 5.00
C PHE A 277 9.26 0.16 6.29
N PRO A 278 10.54 0.51 6.45
CA PRO A 278 11.18 0.53 7.76
C PRO A 278 10.34 1.38 8.72
N ALA A 279 10.17 0.92 9.97
CA ALA A 279 9.67 1.80 11.01
C ALA A 279 10.71 2.91 11.25
N ALA A 280 10.25 4.10 11.63
CA ALA A 280 11.18 5.08 12.18
C ALA A 280 11.66 4.56 13.55
N GLU A 281 12.92 4.80 13.88
CA GLU A 281 13.40 4.61 15.26
C GLU A 281 12.65 5.64 16.12
N ASP A 282 11.99 5.16 17.19
CA ASP A 282 11.37 6.00 18.22
C ASP A 282 12.44 6.76 19.03
#